data_AF-A0AA42XH24-F1
#
_entry.id   AF-A0AA42XH24-F1
#
_cell.length_a   1.000
_cell.length_b   1.000
_cell.length_c   1.000
_cell.angle_alpha   90.00
_cell.angle_beta   90.00
_cell.angle_gamma   90.00
#
_symmetry.space_group_name_H-M   'P 1'
#
loop_
_entity.id
_entity.type
_entity.pdbx_description
1 polymer ?
#
loop_
_entity_poly.entity_id
_entity_poly.type
_entity_poly.pdbx_seq_one_letter_code
_entity_poly.pdbx_strand_id
1 'polypeptide(L)'
;MTLMVRHLHWADTLHEKGAMALWARLAPVWSLYDRLDGIRVMACAAALLGLCGQNCLPLPLQGLRGGEREEVAAVLGGLGLL
;
A
#
# COMPACT_ATOMS: atom_id res chain seq x y z
N MET A 1 4.08 13.00 -8.07
CA MET A 1 2.76 12.35 -8.25
C MET A 1 1.66 13.36 -7.90
N THR A 2 1.52 14.43 -8.70
CA THR A 2 0.81 15.68 -8.31
C THR A 2 -0.35 16.03 -9.25
N LEU A 3 -0.73 15.15 -10.18
CA LEU A 3 -1.75 15.48 -11.19
C LEU A 3 -2.75 14.33 -11.36
N MET A 4 -3.69 14.24 -10.41
CA MET A 4 -5.02 13.66 -10.58
C MET A 4 -5.77 14.16 -9.34
N VAL A 5 -6.62 15.17 -9.38
CA VAL A 5 -7.96 15.17 -9.96
C VAL A 5 -8.41 16.63 -9.97
N ARG A 6 -8.80 17.16 -11.13
CA ARG A 6 -9.44 18.47 -11.22
C ARG A 6 -10.58 18.37 -12.22
N HIS A 7 -11.77 18.01 -11.74
CA HIS A 7 -13.09 18.48 -12.20
C HIS A 7 -14.26 17.63 -11.65
N LEU A 8 -15.08 18.24 -10.76
CA LEU A 8 -16.55 18.16 -10.53
C LEU A 8 -16.85 18.33 -9.01
N HIS A 9 -17.18 19.53 -8.51
CA HIS A 9 -18.54 20.10 -8.32
C HIS A 9 -19.26 19.67 -7.00
N TRP A 10 -18.69 20.13 -5.88
CA TRP A 10 -19.26 20.64 -4.60
C TRP A 10 -20.18 19.84 -3.67
N ALA A 11 -20.67 18.64 -4.02
CA ALA A 11 -21.17 17.69 -3.00
C ALA A 11 -20.06 16.76 -2.48
N ASP A 12 -18.97 16.64 -3.24
CA ASP A 12 -17.86 15.71 -3.04
C ASP A 12 -16.79 16.20 -2.05
N THR A 13 -16.79 17.47 -1.66
CA THR A 13 -15.65 18.10 -0.97
C THR A 13 -15.31 17.47 0.39
N LEU A 14 -16.31 16.91 1.12
CA LEU A 14 -16.07 16.19 2.37
C LEU A 14 -15.57 14.76 2.14
N HIS A 15 -16.10 14.07 1.12
CA HIS A 15 -15.62 12.76 0.69
C HIS A 15 -14.19 12.84 0.14
N GLU A 16 -13.89 13.88 -0.64
CA GLU A 16 -12.55 14.19 -1.14
C GLU A 16 -11.58 14.47 0.00
N LYS A 17 -11.96 15.30 0.98
CA LYS A 17 -11.12 15.55 2.16
C LYS A 17 -10.87 14.28 2.98
N GLY A 18 -11.91 13.46 3.18
CA GLY A 18 -11.78 12.17 3.86
C GLY A 18 -10.89 11.19 3.08
N ALA A 19 -11.06 11.10 1.76
CA ALA A 19 -10.24 10.29 0.88
C ALA A 19 -8.77 10.76 0.91
N MET A 20 -8.50 12.06 0.84
CA MET A 20 -7.15 12.61 0.94
C MET A 20 -6.52 12.36 2.31
N ALA A 21 -7.29 12.47 3.39
CA ALA A 21 -6.82 12.16 4.74
C ALA A 21 -6.45 10.67 4.89
N LEU A 22 -7.30 9.78 4.36
CA LEU A 22 -7.01 8.34 4.34
C LEU A 22 -5.78 8.04 3.47
N TRP A 23 -5.66 8.70 2.33
CA TRP A 23 -4.54 8.54 1.41
C TRP A 23 -3.22 9.02 2.00
N ALA A 24 -3.25 10.14 2.72
CA ALA A 24 -2.10 10.65 3.48
C ALA A 24 -1.72 9.72 4.63
N ARG A 25 -2.70 9.10 5.29
CA ARG A 25 -2.45 8.10 6.35
C ARG A 25 -1.67 6.89 5.84
N LEU A 26 -1.81 6.56 4.56
CA LEU A 26 -1.07 5.47 3.90
C LEU A 26 0.33 5.86 3.44
N ALA A 27 0.81 7.07 3.73
CA ALA A 27 2.18 7.51 3.41
C ALA A 27 3.29 6.49 3.80
N PRO A 28 3.21 5.78 4.94
CA PRO A 28 4.19 4.72 5.24
C PRO A 28 4.21 3.58 4.22
N VAL A 29 3.05 3.19 3.66
CA VAL A 29 2.98 2.18 2.59
C VAL A 29 3.56 2.74 1.29
N TRP A 30 3.32 4.02 0.99
CA TRP A 30 3.90 4.68 -0.19
C TRP A 30 5.43 4.77 -0.11
N SER A 31 5.97 4.98 1.09
CA SER A 31 7.41 4.94 1.30
C SER A 31 8.01 3.57 1.00
N LEU A 32 7.32 2.48 1.37
CA LEU A 32 7.74 1.12 0.98
C LEU A 32 7.71 0.94 -0.54
N TYR A 33 6.70 1.48 -1.22
CA TYR A 33 6.56 1.45 -2.68
C TYR A 33 7.65 2.22 -3.43
N ASP A 34 8.15 3.31 -2.86
CA ASP A 34 9.24 4.10 -3.45
C ASP A 34 10.60 3.42 -3.25
N ARG A 35 10.76 2.70 -2.13
CA ARG A 35 12.01 2.00 -1.74
C ARG A 35 12.11 0.59 -2.31
N LEU A 36 10.99 -0.10 -2.46
CA LEU A 36 10.87 -1.49 -2.87
C LEU A 36 9.92 -1.57 -4.07
N ASP A 37 10.00 -2.60 -4.90
CA ASP A 37 9.05 -2.73 -6.01
C ASP A 37 7.60 -2.85 -5.50
N GLY A 38 6.75 -1.91 -5.93
CA GLY A 38 5.36 -1.82 -5.47
C GLY A 38 4.55 -3.11 -5.61
N ILE A 39 4.73 -3.87 -6.68
CA ILE A 39 4.03 -5.16 -6.85
C ILE A 39 4.48 -6.21 -5.82
N ARG A 40 5.77 -6.18 -5.42
CA ARG A 40 6.32 -7.08 -4.39
C ARG A 40 5.82 -6.68 -3.01
N VAL A 41 5.66 -5.38 -2.74
CA VAL A 41 5.03 -4.85 -1.52
C VAL A 41 3.58 -5.31 -1.42
N MET A 42 2.78 -5.18 -2.48
CA MET A 42 1.37 -5.60 -2.46
C MET A 42 1.19 -7.11 -2.33
N ALA A 43 2.01 -7.90 -3.03
CA ALA A 43 2.02 -9.34 -2.86
C ALA A 43 2.35 -9.75 -1.42
N CYS A 44 3.33 -9.08 -0.80
CA CYS A 44 3.69 -9.30 0.60
C CYS A 44 2.53 -8.95 1.55
N ALA A 45 1.92 -7.77 1.37
CA ALA A 45 0.78 -7.31 2.17
C ALA A 45 -0.41 -8.27 2.06
N ALA A 46 -0.80 -8.64 0.84
CA ALA A 46 -1.88 -9.59 0.59
C ALA A 46 -1.60 -10.96 1.24
N ALA A 47 -0.35 -11.44 1.19
CA ALA A 47 0.03 -12.69 1.83
C ALA A 47 0.04 -12.60 3.37
N LEU A 48 0.42 -11.45 3.95
CA LEU A 48 0.35 -11.22 5.40
C LEU A 48 -1.10 -11.14 5.90
N LEU A 49 -1.99 -10.59 5.09
CA LEU A 49 -3.43 -10.50 5.35
C LEU A 49 -4.19 -11.82 5.09
N GLY A 50 -3.49 -12.88 4.65
CA GLY A 50 -4.11 -14.17 4.33
C GLY A 50 -4.97 -14.18 3.05
N LEU A 51 -4.85 -13.16 2.20
CA LEU A 51 -5.61 -13.04 0.94
C LEU A 51 -5.01 -13.87 -0.19
N CYS A 52 -3.72 -14.21 -0.12
CA CYS A 52 -3.03 -15.08 -1.07
C CYS A 52 -1.87 -15.84 -0.42
N GLY A 53 -1.26 -16.76 -1.18
CA GLY A 53 -0.04 -17.45 -0.75
C GLY A 53 1.22 -16.58 -0.87
N GLN A 54 2.29 -16.94 -0.13
CA GLN A 54 3.55 -16.17 -0.11
C GLN A 54 4.29 -16.08 -1.46
N ASN A 55 4.00 -17.00 -2.40
CA ASN A 55 4.62 -17.04 -3.74
C ASN A 55 3.59 -16.75 -4.84
N CYS A 56 2.76 -15.72 -4.66
CA CYS A 56 1.70 -15.36 -5.60
C CYS A 56 2.18 -14.55 -6.83
N LEU A 57 3.49 -14.31 -6.96
CA LEU A 57 4.05 -13.55 -8.08
C LEU A 57 4.49 -14.48 -9.22
N PRO A 58 4.29 -14.08 -10.49
CA PRO A 58 4.82 -14.83 -11.63
C PRO A 58 6.34 -14.73 -11.68
N LEU A 59 6.99 -15.83 -12.05
CA LEU A 59 8.43 -15.82 -12.29
C LEU A 59 8.78 -14.88 -13.45
N PRO A 60 9.94 -14.18 -13.39
CA PRO A 60 11.02 -14.33 -12.42
C PRO A 60 10.86 -13.52 -11.12
N LEU A 61 9.75 -12.79 -10.92
CA LEU A 61 9.55 -11.93 -9.75
C LEU A 61 9.56 -12.74 -8.46
N GLN A 62 10.35 -12.28 -7.49
CA GLN A 62 10.44 -12.89 -6.16
C GLN A 62 9.71 -12.04 -5.13
N GLY A 63 8.97 -12.66 -4.21
CA GLY A 63 8.37 -11.95 -3.08
C GLY A 63 9.42 -11.36 -2.13
N LEU A 64 9.01 -10.37 -1.34
CA LEU A 64 9.84 -9.83 -0.25
C LEU A 64 10.09 -10.90 0.82
N ARG A 65 11.29 -10.93 1.38
CA ARG A 65 11.72 -11.93 2.39
C ARG A 65 12.55 -11.28 3.49
N GLY A 66 12.67 -11.97 4.62
CA GLY A 66 13.46 -11.50 5.77
C GLY A 66 13.05 -10.10 6.21
N GLY A 67 14.03 -9.21 6.40
CA GLY A 67 13.81 -7.85 6.90
C GLY A 67 12.82 -7.02 6.07
N GLU A 68 12.77 -7.19 4.75
CA GLU A 68 11.79 -6.47 3.91
C GLU A 68 10.34 -6.88 4.23
N ARG A 69 10.12 -8.17 4.50
CA ARG A 69 8.80 -8.69 4.90
C ARG A 69 8.41 -8.21 6.30
N GLU A 70 9.36 -8.19 7.22
CA GLU A 70 9.18 -7.69 8.58
C GLU A 70 8.85 -6.20 8.59
N GLU A 71 9.51 -5.42 7.74
CA GLU A 71 9.24 -3.99 7.58
C GLU A 71 7.80 -3.74 7.07
N VAL A 72 7.35 -4.50 6.07
CA VAL A 72 5.95 -4.44 5.60
C VAL A 72 4.98 -4.79 6.72
N ALA A 73 5.25 -5.84 7.51
CA ALA A 73 4.40 -6.23 8.62
C ALA A 73 4.34 -5.14 9.70
N ALA A 74 5.46 -4.53 10.05
CA ALA A 74 5.52 -3.44 11.02
C ALA A 74 4.73 -2.21 10.53
N VAL A 75 4.86 -1.84 9.26
CA VAL A 75 4.11 -0.72 8.67
C VAL A 75 2.61 -0.97 8.68
N LEU A 76 2.16 -2.16 8.25
CA LEU A 76 0.74 -2.50 8.25
C LEU A 76 0.17 -2.58 9.68
N GLY A 77 0.92 -3.12 10.63
CA GLY A 77 0.56 -3.12 12.05
C GLY A 77 0.42 -1.70 12.63
N GLY A 78 1.36 -0.80 12.30
CA GLY A 78 1.29 0.61 12.70
C GLY A 78 0.09 1.36 12.11
N LEU A 79 -0.48 0.87 11.00
CA LEU A 79 -1.68 1.42 10.37
C LEU A 79 -2.98 0.77 10.90
N GLY A 80 -2.87 -0.29 11.69
CA GLY A 80 -4.00 -1.10 12.16
C GLY A 80 -4.63 -1.96 11.07
N LEU A 81 -3.83 -2.41 10.10
CA LEU A 81 -4.28 -3.22 8.97
C LEU A 81 -3.96 -4.72 9.14
N LEU A 82 -3.04 -5.08 10.04
CA LEU A 82 -2.71 -6.45 10.42
C LEU A 82 -3.28 -6.82 11.79
#